data_AF-A0A966PWM1-F1
#
_entry.id   AF-A0A966PWM1-F1
#
_cell.length_a   1.000
_cell.length_b   1.000
_cell.length_c   1.000
_cell.angle_alpha   90.00
_cell.angle_beta   90.00
_cell.angle_gamma   90.00
#
_symmetry.space_group_name_H-M   'P 1'
#
loop_
_entity.id
_entity.type
_entity.pdbx_description
1 polymer ?
#
loop_
_entity_poly.entity_id
_entity_poly.type
_entity_poly.pdbx_seq_one_letter_code
_entity_poly.pdbx_strand_id
1 'polypeptide(L)'
;MNGWSQSKFSNRGVTHETFRKGSGPCVIIVHEIPGITPAVEKFANEVVAAGFTVVMPLLVGNFGQAPSGRYMASSAAKVCISREFTTMALNKTSPIISWLRALAKYVHAEIGGKGVGAVGMCFSGGFALGMMVDDIMVAPVLSQPSLPFAIGVKRAANLSLSEQDASRVAQRAAAGCQ
;
A
#
# COMPACT_ATOMS: atom_id res chain seq x y z
N MET A 1 11.07 10.45 15.48
CA MET A 1 10.95 9.10 14.87
C MET A 1 11.78 8.12 15.69
N ASN A 2 11.23 7.55 16.76
CA ASN A 2 12.04 6.71 17.65
C ASN A 2 12.19 5.31 17.07
N GLY A 3 13.34 5.08 16.43
CA GLY A 3 13.77 3.76 15.95
C GLY A 3 13.25 3.37 14.56
N TRP A 4 12.72 4.30 13.77
CA TRP A 4 12.42 4.07 12.35
C TRP A 4 13.61 4.52 11.50
N SER A 5 14.14 3.63 10.64
CA SER A 5 15.13 4.01 9.63
C SER A 5 14.42 4.59 8.42
N GLN A 6 14.74 5.84 8.08
CA GLN A 6 14.23 6.52 6.89
C GLN A 6 15.16 6.24 5.70
N SER A 7 14.58 5.90 4.56
CA SER A 7 15.28 5.76 3.28
C SER A 7 14.39 6.27 2.15
N LYS A 8 14.90 6.25 0.92
CA LYS A 8 14.14 6.57 -0.30
C LYS A 8 14.18 5.38 -1.24
N PHE A 9 13.05 5.09 -1.88
CA PHE A 9 12.98 4.09 -2.92
C PHE A 9 12.49 4.72 -4.22
N SER A 10 13.20 4.42 -5.31
CA SER A 10 12.91 4.95 -6.63
C SER A 10 12.61 3.83 -7.61
N ASN A 11 11.52 3.94 -8.36
CA ASN A 11 11.21 3.02 -9.44
C ASN A 11 10.48 3.75 -10.57
N ARG A 12 10.93 3.55 -11.82
CA ARG A 12 10.36 4.18 -13.03
C ARG A 12 10.19 5.71 -12.90
N GLY A 13 11.18 6.38 -12.33
CA GLY A 13 11.19 7.84 -12.18
C GLY A 13 10.35 8.39 -11.01
N VAL A 14 9.65 7.53 -10.26
CA VAL A 14 8.90 7.93 -9.06
C VAL A 14 9.68 7.55 -7.81
N THR A 15 9.84 8.51 -6.90
CA THR A 15 10.56 8.32 -5.63
C THR A 15 9.67 8.66 -4.45
N HIS A 16 9.57 7.73 -3.49
CA HIS A 16 8.88 7.98 -2.22
C HIS A 16 9.83 7.69 -1.06
N GLU A 17 9.59 8.37 0.06
CA GLU A 17 10.24 8.04 1.33
C GLU A 17 9.68 6.74 1.88
N THR A 18 10.54 5.97 2.54
CA THR A 18 10.19 4.70 3.17
C THR A 18 10.72 4.68 4.59
N PHE A 19 9.91 4.18 5.51
CA PHE A 19 10.26 4.04 6.91
C PHE A 19 10.27 2.56 7.27
N ARG A 20 11.39 2.06 7.77
CA ARG A 20 11.57 0.65 8.11
C ARG A 20 11.90 0.46 9.59
N LYS A 21 11.40 -0.64 10.18
CA LYS A 21 11.71 -1.06 11.55
C LYS A 21 11.41 -2.56 11.73
N GLY A 22 12.07 -3.17 12.71
CA GLY A 22 11.83 -4.56 13.10
C GLY A 22 12.73 -5.56 12.39
N SER A 23 12.44 -6.84 12.64
CA SER A 23 13.20 -7.99 12.15
C SER A 23 12.23 -9.14 11.93
N GLY A 24 12.48 -9.99 10.94
CA GLY A 24 11.59 -11.10 10.55
C GLY A 24 10.95 -10.87 9.19
N PRO A 25 9.89 -11.63 8.83
CA PRO A 25 9.22 -11.53 7.54
C PRO A 25 8.75 -10.10 7.24
N CYS A 26 8.77 -9.71 5.97
CA CYS A 26 8.42 -8.35 5.56
C CYS A 26 6.91 -8.13 5.50
N VAL A 27 6.45 -7.01 6.07
CA VAL A 27 5.09 -6.48 5.90
C VAL A 27 5.17 -5.03 5.43
N ILE A 28 4.54 -4.74 4.28
CA ILE A 28 4.37 -3.37 3.79
C ILE A 28 3.05 -2.82 4.33
N ILE A 29 3.09 -1.74 5.10
CA ILE A 29 1.88 -1.07 5.59
C ILE A 29 1.71 0.23 4.79
N VAL A 30 0.65 0.28 3.99
CA VAL A 30 0.29 1.46 3.21
C VAL A 30 -0.72 2.28 4.01
N HIS A 31 -0.33 3.49 4.39
CA HIS A 31 -1.15 4.37 5.21
C HIS A 31 -2.41 4.86 4.47
N GLU A 32 -3.34 5.44 5.23
CA GLU A 32 -4.49 6.18 4.70
C GLU A 32 -4.25 7.70 4.65
N ILE A 33 -5.21 8.47 4.13
CA ILE A 33 -5.18 9.93 4.24
C ILE A 33 -5.36 10.28 5.72
N PRO A 34 -4.54 11.15 6.30
CA PRO A 34 -3.70 12.13 5.61
C PRO A 34 -2.23 11.73 5.43
N GLY A 35 -1.76 10.64 6.01
CA GLY A 35 -0.35 10.27 6.05
C GLY A 35 -0.09 9.15 7.05
N ILE A 36 1.18 8.96 7.42
CA ILE A 36 1.53 8.07 8.53
C ILE A 36 1.24 8.82 9.84
N THR A 37 0.00 8.73 10.33
CA THR A 37 -0.43 9.38 11.57
C THR A 37 0.12 8.64 12.81
N PRO A 38 0.02 9.21 14.01
CA PRO A 38 0.38 8.50 15.24
C PRO A 38 -0.37 7.16 15.44
N ALA A 39 -1.60 7.06 14.94
CA ALA A 39 -2.36 5.81 15.00
C ALA A 39 -1.79 4.74 14.06
N VAL A 40 -1.41 5.13 12.83
CA VAL A 40 -0.73 4.24 11.88
C VAL A 40 0.64 3.82 12.42
N GLU A 41 1.40 4.75 13.00
CA GLU A 41 2.68 4.44 13.64
C GLU A 41 2.50 3.48 14.82
N LYS A 42 1.47 3.66 15.64
CA LYS A 42 1.15 2.73 16.74
C LYS A 42 0.89 1.32 16.21
N PHE A 43 0.00 1.18 15.24
CA PHE A 43 -0.30 -0.10 14.61
C PHE A 43 0.95 -0.74 14.00
N ALA A 44 1.77 0.04 13.29
CA ALA A 44 3.02 -0.44 12.72
C ALA A 44 3.99 -0.97 13.79
N ASN A 45 4.05 -0.31 14.96
CA ASN A 45 4.86 -0.81 16.08
C ASN A 45 4.27 -2.09 16.70
N GLU A 46 2.95 -2.29 16.72
CA GLU A 46 2.33 -3.56 17.14
C GLU A 46 2.72 -4.71 16.19
N VAL A 47 2.75 -4.45 14.88
CA VAL A 47 3.21 -5.42 13.88
C VAL A 47 4.71 -5.71 14.03
N VAL A 48 5.54 -4.69 14.30
CA VAL A 48 6.96 -4.89 14.64
C VAL A 48 7.10 -5.77 15.90
N ALA A 49 6.31 -5.48 16.95
CA ALA A 49 6.34 -6.25 18.20
C ALA A 49 5.90 -7.71 18.01
N ALA A 50 5.10 -8.00 16.99
CA ALA A 50 4.72 -9.35 16.59
C ALA A 50 5.83 -10.10 15.80
N GLY A 51 7.02 -9.51 15.63
CA GLY A 51 8.18 -10.17 15.03
C GLY A 51 8.29 -10.02 13.51
N PHE A 52 7.74 -8.94 12.95
CA PHE A 52 7.85 -8.62 11.52
C PHE A 52 8.82 -7.47 11.26
N THR A 53 9.40 -7.46 10.05
CA THR A 53 10.02 -6.26 9.50
C THR A 53 8.93 -5.44 8.82
N VAL A 54 8.66 -4.24 9.31
CA VAL A 54 7.66 -3.34 8.73
C VAL A 54 8.33 -2.32 7.83
N VAL A 55 7.75 -2.10 6.64
CA VAL A 55 8.10 -0.99 5.74
C VAL A 55 6.86 -0.16 5.45
N MET A 56 6.92 1.14 5.73
CA MET A 56 5.87 2.12 5.44
C MET A 56 6.34 3.10 4.36
N PRO A 57 5.85 3.02 3.12
CA PRO A 57 6.07 4.07 2.14
C PRO A 57 5.19 5.28 2.47
N LEU A 58 5.76 6.49 2.47
CA LEU A 58 5.01 7.73 2.63
C LEU A 58 4.55 8.21 1.25
N LEU A 59 3.30 7.90 0.93
CA LEU A 59 2.71 8.19 -0.37
C LEU A 59 2.08 9.58 -0.42
N VAL A 60 1.46 10.01 0.69
CA VAL A 60 0.93 11.36 0.88
C VAL A 60 1.13 11.85 2.31
N GLY A 61 1.09 13.18 2.47
CA GLY A 61 1.28 13.84 3.76
C GLY A 61 2.66 13.62 4.37
N ASN A 62 2.68 13.49 5.68
CA ASN A 62 3.85 13.50 6.56
C ASN A 62 3.77 12.35 7.59
N PHE A 63 4.93 11.93 8.07
CA PHE A 63 5.05 10.99 9.18
C PHE A 63 4.84 11.67 10.54
N GLY A 64 4.09 11.02 11.42
CA GLY A 64 3.86 11.43 12.81
C GLY A 64 2.91 12.60 12.99
N GLN A 65 2.36 13.16 11.90
CA GLN A 65 1.45 14.30 11.98
C GLN A 65 0.03 13.84 12.32
N ALA A 66 -0.52 14.39 13.40
CA ALA A 66 -1.90 14.13 13.80
C ALA A 66 -2.91 14.69 12.77
N PRO A 67 -4.07 14.04 12.57
CA PRO A 67 -5.10 14.53 11.67
C PRO A 67 -5.60 15.92 12.08
N SER A 68 -5.80 16.78 11.09
CA SER A 68 -6.54 18.04 11.22
C SER A 68 -7.35 18.28 9.94
N GLY A 69 -8.43 19.06 10.00
CA GLY A 69 -9.29 19.29 8.84
C GLY A 69 -8.51 19.84 7.62
N ARG A 70 -7.58 20.79 7.85
CA ARG A 70 -6.72 21.34 6.80
C ARG A 70 -5.76 20.29 6.22
N TYR A 71 -5.16 19.46 7.07
CA TYR A 71 -4.21 18.44 6.65
C TYR A 71 -4.89 17.28 5.88
N MET A 72 -6.10 16.91 6.30
CA MET A 72 -6.95 15.96 5.57
C MET A 72 -7.27 16.50 4.18
N ALA A 73 -7.72 17.76 4.09
CA ALA A 73 -8.09 18.37 2.82
C ALA A 73 -6.91 18.49 1.84
N SER A 74 -5.74 18.94 2.33
CA SER A 74 -4.54 19.07 1.48
C SER A 74 -4.03 17.72 0.97
N SER A 75 -4.04 16.69 1.83
CA SER A 75 -3.60 15.34 1.48
C SER A 75 -4.58 14.67 0.51
N ALA A 76 -5.89 14.84 0.72
CA ALA A 76 -6.92 14.37 -0.21
C ALA A 76 -6.82 15.05 -1.58
N ALA A 77 -6.62 16.37 -1.62
CA ALA A 77 -6.42 17.08 -2.87
C ALA A 77 -5.19 16.54 -3.64
N LYS A 78 -4.10 16.25 -2.94
CA LYS A 78 -2.90 15.64 -3.54
C LYS A 78 -3.20 14.26 -4.14
N VAL A 79 -3.98 13.43 -3.45
CA VAL A 79 -4.44 12.12 -3.99
C VAL A 79 -5.29 12.30 -5.25
N CYS A 80 -6.27 13.22 -5.22
CA CYS A 80 -7.19 13.45 -6.33
C CYS A 80 -6.51 14.04 -7.58
N ILE A 81 -5.42 14.80 -7.42
CA ILE A 81 -4.74 15.47 -8.54
C ILE A 81 -3.60 14.60 -9.08
N SER A 82 -2.98 13.77 -8.23
CA SER A 82 -1.82 12.98 -8.65
C SER A 82 -2.23 11.85 -9.60
N ARG A 83 -1.59 11.83 -10.78
CA ARG A 83 -1.69 10.74 -11.78
C ARG A 83 -1.17 9.40 -11.24
N GLU A 84 -0.43 9.41 -10.14
CA GLU A 84 0.06 8.19 -9.48
C GLU A 84 -1.05 7.43 -8.76
N PHE A 85 -2.04 8.15 -8.20
CA PHE A 85 -3.16 7.57 -7.45
C PHE A 85 -4.46 7.57 -8.25
N THR A 86 -4.57 8.41 -9.27
CA THR A 86 -5.73 8.45 -10.16
C THR A 86 -5.54 7.56 -11.39
N THR A 87 -6.23 6.43 -11.40
CA THR A 87 -6.61 5.80 -12.67
C THR A 87 -8.04 6.26 -12.99
N MET A 88 -8.18 7.38 -13.72
CA MET A 88 -9.49 7.82 -14.23
C MET A 88 -10.12 6.80 -15.20
N ALA A 89 -9.30 5.87 -15.72
CA ALA A 89 -9.74 4.74 -16.52
C ALA A 89 -10.07 3.55 -15.61
N LEU A 90 -11.33 3.11 -15.63
CA LEU A 90 -11.76 1.83 -15.09
C LEU A 90 -10.94 0.70 -15.74
N ASN A 91 -10.70 -0.38 -14.99
CA ASN A 91 -10.01 -1.59 -15.46
C ASN A 91 -8.55 -1.35 -15.91
N LYS A 92 -7.84 -0.43 -15.24
CA LYS A 92 -6.40 -0.28 -15.39
C LYS A 92 -5.71 -0.29 -14.04
N THR A 93 -4.60 -1.00 -13.98
CA THR A 93 -3.77 -1.09 -12.77
C THR A 93 -3.08 0.24 -12.51
N SER A 94 -3.27 0.77 -11.31
CA SER A 94 -2.72 2.07 -10.93
C SER A 94 -1.17 2.05 -10.92
N PRO A 95 -0.49 3.12 -11.38
CA PRO A 95 0.97 3.21 -11.35
C PRO A 95 1.58 2.96 -9.96
N ILE A 96 0.88 3.40 -8.90
CA ILE A 96 1.32 3.16 -7.52
C ILE A 96 1.39 1.67 -7.18
N ILE A 97 0.49 0.83 -7.71
CA ILE A 97 0.51 -0.62 -7.48
C ILE A 97 1.78 -1.21 -8.10
N SER A 98 2.16 -0.76 -9.30
CA SER A 98 3.42 -1.19 -9.94
C SER A 98 4.65 -0.75 -9.14
N TRP A 99 4.61 0.44 -8.54
CA TRP A 99 5.67 0.94 -7.68
C TRP A 99 5.75 0.14 -6.36
N LEU A 100 4.63 -0.14 -5.71
CA LEU A 100 4.55 -0.94 -4.48
C LEU A 100 5.01 -2.38 -4.71
N ARG A 101 4.69 -2.97 -5.86
CA ARG A 101 5.20 -4.27 -6.31
C ARG A 101 6.72 -4.27 -6.44
N ALA A 102 7.29 -3.21 -7.02
CA ALA A 102 8.75 -3.08 -7.11
C ALA A 102 9.40 -2.90 -5.73
N LEU A 103 8.78 -2.13 -4.82
CA LEU A 103 9.23 -2.00 -3.44
C LEU A 103 9.21 -3.36 -2.73
N ALA A 104 8.14 -4.16 -2.89
CA ALA A 104 8.05 -5.49 -2.32
C ALA A 104 9.18 -6.41 -2.81
N LYS A 105 9.48 -6.39 -4.11
CA LYS A 105 10.61 -7.15 -4.68
C LYS A 105 11.95 -6.71 -4.12
N TYR A 106 12.18 -5.40 -4.03
CA TYR A 106 13.40 -4.83 -3.47
C TYR A 106 13.62 -5.28 -2.02
N VAL A 107 12.60 -5.11 -1.16
CA VAL A 107 12.72 -5.46 0.26
C VAL A 107 12.81 -6.98 0.45
N HIS A 108 12.08 -7.76 -0.34
CA HIS A 108 12.16 -9.22 -0.29
C HIS A 108 13.54 -9.75 -0.70
N ALA A 109 14.20 -9.12 -1.68
CA ALA A 109 15.56 -9.51 -2.05
C ALA A 109 16.57 -9.27 -0.92
N GLU A 110 16.37 -8.23 -0.10
CA GLU A 110 17.22 -7.96 1.06
C GLU A 110 16.91 -8.87 2.27
N ILE A 111 15.63 -9.13 2.55
CA ILE A 111 15.19 -9.83 3.77
C ILE A 111 15.08 -11.35 3.56
N GLY A 112 14.73 -11.79 2.35
CA GLY A 112 14.38 -13.16 2.05
C GLY A 112 13.02 -13.57 2.64
N GLY A 113 12.88 -14.87 2.92
CA GLY A 113 11.66 -15.48 3.47
C GLY A 113 10.74 -16.08 2.41
N LYS A 114 9.50 -16.41 2.80
CA LYS A 114 8.50 -17.01 1.89
C LYS A 114 7.83 -16.00 0.96
N GLY A 115 7.93 -14.72 1.29
CA GLY A 115 7.26 -13.64 0.59
C GLY A 115 7.07 -12.42 1.49
N VAL A 116 6.20 -11.52 1.04
CA VAL A 116 5.88 -10.23 1.64
C VAL A 116 4.39 -10.18 1.93
N GLY A 117 4.02 -9.69 3.11
CA GLY A 117 2.65 -9.28 3.42
C GLY A 117 2.40 -7.81 3.08
N ALA A 118 1.17 -7.44 2.80
CA ALA A 118 0.79 -6.05 2.59
C ALA A 118 -0.52 -5.73 3.30
N VAL A 119 -0.57 -4.58 3.96
CA VAL A 119 -1.77 -4.03 4.60
C VAL A 119 -2.11 -2.71 3.91
N GLY A 120 -3.31 -2.61 3.33
CA GLY A 120 -3.84 -1.38 2.76
C GLY A 120 -5.05 -0.89 3.55
N MET A 121 -5.15 0.43 3.78
CA MET A 121 -6.20 1.06 4.57
C MET A 121 -6.90 2.17 3.79
N CYS A 122 -8.23 2.24 3.86
CA CYS A 122 -9.02 3.29 3.21
C CYS A 122 -8.72 3.37 1.70
N PHE A 123 -8.14 4.47 1.23
CA PHE A 123 -7.85 4.68 -0.19
C PHE A 123 -6.81 3.69 -0.74
N SER A 124 -5.93 3.18 0.13
CA SER A 124 -4.88 2.22 -0.24
C SER A 124 -5.31 0.76 -0.09
N GLY A 125 -6.52 0.49 0.41
CA GLY A 125 -7.05 -0.87 0.55
C GLY A 125 -7.02 -1.66 -0.76
N GLY A 126 -7.41 -1.04 -1.88
CA GLY A 126 -7.35 -1.68 -3.21
C GLY A 126 -5.92 -1.93 -3.71
N PHE A 127 -4.92 -1.25 -3.18
CA PHE A 127 -3.53 -1.42 -3.64
C PHE A 127 -2.93 -2.73 -3.13
N ALA A 128 -3.21 -3.12 -1.88
CA ALA A 128 -2.77 -4.39 -1.32
C ALA A 128 -3.28 -5.57 -2.15
N LEU A 129 -4.51 -5.48 -2.67
CA LEU A 129 -5.07 -6.47 -3.58
C LEU A 129 -4.29 -6.54 -4.91
N GLY A 130 -3.98 -5.38 -5.51
CA GLY A 130 -3.20 -5.34 -6.75
C GLY A 130 -1.77 -5.82 -6.61
N MET A 131 -1.20 -5.80 -5.41
CA MET A 131 0.12 -6.36 -5.15
C MET A 131 0.13 -7.88 -5.25
N MET A 132 -1.01 -8.57 -5.06
CA MET A 132 -1.13 -10.02 -5.23
C MET A 132 -0.85 -10.50 -6.65
N VAL A 133 -0.69 -9.62 -7.64
CA VAL A 133 -0.30 -10.06 -8.98
C VAL A 133 1.09 -10.71 -8.97
N ASP A 134 2.00 -10.27 -8.09
CA ASP A 134 3.33 -10.87 -7.96
C ASP A 134 3.36 -12.00 -6.93
N ASP A 135 3.93 -13.14 -7.31
CA ASP A 135 3.95 -14.38 -6.50
C ASP A 135 4.55 -14.19 -5.09
N ILE A 136 5.51 -13.26 -4.96
CA ILE A 136 6.11 -12.93 -3.66
C ILE A 136 5.13 -12.28 -2.67
N MET A 137 3.96 -11.82 -3.11
CA MET A 137 2.92 -11.27 -2.23
C MET A 137 2.02 -12.40 -1.73
N VAL A 138 2.12 -12.73 -0.44
CA VAL A 138 1.51 -13.94 0.14
C VAL A 138 0.38 -13.64 1.13
N ALA A 139 0.31 -12.43 1.68
CA ALA A 139 -0.67 -12.05 2.69
C ALA A 139 -1.19 -10.62 2.47
N PRO A 140 -2.20 -10.43 1.62
CA PRO A 140 -2.87 -9.16 1.39
C PRO A 140 -3.99 -8.93 2.41
N VAL A 141 -3.94 -7.83 3.17
CA VAL A 141 -4.97 -7.45 4.14
C VAL A 141 -5.57 -6.12 3.72
N LEU A 142 -6.88 -6.11 3.47
CA LEU A 142 -7.63 -4.94 3.04
C LEU A 142 -8.49 -4.43 4.21
N SER A 143 -8.25 -3.20 4.66
CA SER A 143 -9.07 -2.54 5.69
C SER A 143 -9.83 -1.35 5.08
N GLN A 144 -11.16 -1.44 5.03
CA GLN A 144 -12.06 -0.39 4.58
C GLN A 144 -11.72 0.22 3.19
N PRO A 145 -11.53 -0.55 2.11
CA PRO A 145 -11.18 -0.01 0.81
C PRO A 145 -12.20 1.04 0.33
N SER A 146 -11.74 2.26 0.05
CA SER A 146 -12.62 3.41 -0.27
C SER A 146 -12.52 3.90 -1.72
N LEU A 147 -11.60 3.32 -2.53
CA LEU A 147 -11.41 3.68 -3.93
C LEU A 147 -11.61 2.49 -4.89
N PRO A 148 -12.20 2.73 -6.09
CA PRO A 148 -12.75 4.02 -6.52
C PRO A 148 -14.02 4.36 -5.74
N PHE A 149 -14.30 5.66 -5.54
CA PHE A 149 -15.52 6.08 -4.83
C PHE A 149 -16.75 5.40 -5.45
N ALA A 150 -17.56 4.75 -4.60
CA ALA A 150 -18.69 3.90 -4.98
C ALA A 150 -19.90 4.69 -5.52
N ILE A 151 -19.67 5.57 -6.50
CA ILE A 151 -20.70 6.32 -7.20
C ILE A 151 -21.21 5.45 -8.35
N GLY A 152 -22.25 4.66 -8.07
CA GLY A 152 -22.90 3.74 -9.01
C GLY A 152 -22.31 2.33 -9.02
N VAL A 153 -23.13 1.36 -9.46
CA VAL A 153 -22.82 -0.09 -9.39
C VAL A 153 -21.50 -0.45 -10.08
N LYS A 154 -21.21 0.14 -11.24
CA LYS A 154 -19.98 -0.14 -11.99
C LYS A 154 -18.70 0.30 -11.28
N ARG A 155 -18.73 1.40 -10.51
CA ARG A 155 -17.57 1.85 -9.72
C ARG A 155 -17.47 1.08 -8.41
N ALA A 156 -18.60 0.78 -7.76
CA ALA A 156 -18.63 -0.02 -6.54
C ALA A 156 -18.02 -1.43 -6.73
N ALA A 157 -18.17 -2.03 -7.92
CA ALA A 157 -17.60 -3.34 -8.25
C ALA A 157 -16.15 -3.28 -8.76
N ASN A 158 -15.54 -2.10 -8.90
CA ASN A 158 -14.24 -1.97 -9.54
C ASN A 158 -13.09 -2.10 -8.52
N LEU A 159 -12.13 -2.98 -8.81
CA LEU A 159 -10.98 -3.26 -7.93
C LEU A 159 -9.76 -2.37 -8.20
N SER A 160 -9.85 -1.43 -9.15
CA SER A 160 -8.72 -0.64 -9.67
C SER A 160 -7.58 -1.50 -10.24
N LEU A 161 -7.94 -2.64 -10.83
CA LEU A 161 -7.05 -3.59 -11.51
C LEU A 161 -7.46 -3.73 -12.98
N SER A 162 -6.50 -4.04 -13.85
CA SER A 162 -6.83 -4.56 -15.19
C SER A 162 -7.56 -5.90 -15.12
N GLU A 163 -8.29 -6.27 -16.17
CA GLU A 163 -8.96 -7.59 -16.21
C GLU A 163 -7.98 -8.75 -16.07
N GLN A 164 -6.80 -8.62 -16.68
CA GLN A 164 -5.72 -9.58 -16.56
C GLN A 164 -5.23 -9.70 -15.11
N ASP A 165 -4.99 -8.56 -14.44
CA ASP A 165 -4.54 -8.54 -13.05
C ASP A 165 -5.64 -9.07 -12.12
N ALA A 166 -6.89 -8.70 -12.32
CA ALA A 166 -8.03 -9.21 -11.56
C ALA A 166 -8.18 -10.74 -11.70
N SER A 167 -8.02 -11.26 -12.92
CA SER A 167 -8.03 -12.70 -13.18
C SER A 167 -6.88 -13.41 -12.47
N ARG A 168 -5.66 -12.87 -12.52
CA ARG A 168 -4.51 -13.41 -11.81
C ARG A 168 -4.73 -13.42 -10.29
N VAL A 169 -5.23 -12.32 -9.74
CA VAL A 169 -5.56 -12.20 -8.31
C VAL A 169 -6.59 -13.26 -7.90
N ALA A 170 -7.64 -13.46 -8.69
CA ALA A 170 -8.67 -14.47 -8.42
C ALA A 170 -8.09 -15.90 -8.47
N GLN A 171 -7.26 -16.22 -9.47
CA GLN A 171 -6.59 -17.52 -9.56
C GLN A 171 -5.72 -17.79 -8.33
N ARG A 172 -4.94 -16.79 -7.89
CA ARG A 172 -4.09 -16.93 -6.71
C ARG A 172 -4.88 -17.07 -5.42
N ALA A 173 -5.98 -16.32 -5.27
CA ALA A 173 -6.88 -16.47 -4.14
C ALA A 173 -7.47 -17.88 -4.09
N ALA A 174 -7.91 -18.42 -5.23
CA ALA A 174 -8.42 -19.80 -5.33
C ALA A 174 -7.35 -20.86 -5.02
N ALA A 175 -6.09 -20.58 -5.31
CA ALA A 175 -4.94 -21.43 -4.99
C ALA A 175 -4.40 -21.26 -3.56
N GLY A 176 -5.05 -20.43 -2.72
CA GLY A 176 -4.66 -20.22 -1.32
C GLY A 176 -3.52 -19.22 -1.09
N CYS A 177 -3.24 -18.35 -2.07
CA CYS A 177 -2.19 -17.32 -2.01
C CYS A 177 -0.77 -17.85 -1.79
N GLN A 178 -0.52 -19.10 -2.21
CA GLN A 178 0.81 -19.71 -2.24
C GLN A 178 1.61 -19.30 -3.48
#